data_AF-A0A428KHQ8-F1
#
_entry.id   AF-A0A428KHQ8-F1
#
_cell.length_a   1.000
_cell.length_b   1.000
_cell.length_c   1.000
_cell.angle_alpha   90.00
_cell.angle_beta   90.00
_cell.angle_gamma   90.00
#
_symmetry.space_group_name_H-M   'P 1'
#
loop_
_entity.id
_entity.type
_entity.pdbx_description
1 polymer ?
#
loop_
_entity_poly.entity_id
_entity_poly.type
_entity_poly.pdbx_seq_one_letter_code
_entity_poly.pdbx_strand_id
1 'polypeptide(L)'
;MHIYTSVGLLLLATLGCGLTAQAQDTDQNTTWADLRAEQVARLQALAGAYEGQIGGKYAIRLQLSPGEADTLLTGTYYYVSKGQPLEMKGFTRPSVPTQALELRENTSAAAEATGWFTISLGQANEPEVQGQWFNASGTTLLPVKLWRVGGAARPPGLVAHVTPKTHLQAFRVPVVTVPDAGVTRLLAYWFSLENLTNDDIASLRQQLAEHGGTQSADYSVNYNARGLLSLTTEIEGRGASVWYERKTYNLDLVTGFSIRLADELKPELLPQFLALGQRKLAVKARECVVGQDDFLSAEDQAGVLGQEFFLGSTEEYTIGANGLVFDHPVSYDGLSNFVWKVLQGSFPLTFTHAELKPFLKPDSPLRRLL
;
A
#
# COMPACT_ATOMS: atom_id res chain seq x y z
N MET A 1 -46.54 -89.76 39.94
CA MET A 1 -47.11 -90.05 38.61
C MET A 1 -47.08 -88.74 37.84
N HIS A 2 -45.93 -88.46 37.23
CA HIS A 2 -45.65 -88.59 35.79
C HIS A 2 -46.10 -87.37 34.98
N ILE A 3 -45.07 -86.65 34.50
CA ILE A 3 -44.84 -86.21 33.11
C ILE A 3 -45.88 -85.24 32.53
N TYR A 4 -45.48 -84.03 32.14
CA TYR A 4 -45.24 -83.71 30.72
C TYR A 4 -44.44 -82.42 30.50
N THR A 5 -43.77 -82.49 29.36
CA THR A 5 -42.66 -81.75 28.75
C THR A 5 -43.07 -80.44 28.06
N SER A 6 -42.05 -79.61 27.82
CA SER A 6 -41.73 -78.90 26.55
C SER A 6 -42.11 -77.43 26.30
N VAL A 7 -41.02 -76.65 26.16
CA VAL A 7 -40.61 -75.74 25.05
C VAL A 7 -41.48 -74.53 24.70
N GLY A 8 -40.85 -73.34 24.69
CA GLY A 8 -41.29 -72.18 23.90
C GLY A 8 -40.45 -70.91 24.14
N LEU A 9 -39.61 -70.57 23.16
CA LEU A 9 -38.77 -69.36 23.05
C LEU A 9 -39.62 -68.06 22.97
N LEU A 10 -39.15 -66.94 23.54
CA LEU A 10 -39.06 -65.66 22.82
C LEU A 10 -38.16 -64.63 23.53
N LEU A 11 -37.27 -64.01 22.75
CA LEU A 11 -36.41 -62.88 23.11
C LEU A 11 -37.21 -61.60 23.36
N LEU A 12 -36.77 -60.78 24.32
CA LEU A 12 -36.94 -59.32 24.27
C LEU A 12 -35.70 -58.63 24.84
N ALA A 13 -35.04 -57.86 23.96
CA ALA A 13 -33.85 -57.08 24.23
C ALA A 13 -34.18 -55.79 25.00
N THR A 14 -33.44 -55.52 26.07
CA THR A 14 -33.32 -54.17 26.65
C THR A 14 -31.84 -53.93 26.98
N LEU A 15 -31.17 -53.14 26.14
CA LEU A 15 -29.82 -52.62 26.41
C LEU A 15 -29.88 -51.10 26.43
N GLY A 16 -29.86 -50.57 27.65
CA GLY A 16 -28.84 -49.63 28.12
C GLY A 16 -28.60 -48.35 27.34
N CYS A 17 -29.13 -47.25 27.88
CA CYS A 17 -28.69 -45.88 27.65
C CYS A 17 -27.17 -45.70 27.75
N GLY A 18 -26.63 -44.90 26.82
CA GLY A 18 -25.24 -44.47 26.82
C GLY A 18 -24.91 -43.54 25.64
N LEU A 19 -25.72 -42.49 25.44
CA LEU A 19 -25.36 -41.39 24.55
C LEU A 19 -24.45 -40.42 25.34
N THR A 20 -23.14 -40.59 25.22
CA THR A 20 -22.16 -39.56 25.59
C THR A 20 -21.76 -38.78 24.34
N ALA A 21 -22.04 -37.47 24.40
CA ALA A 21 -21.75 -36.45 23.43
C ALA A 21 -20.28 -36.40 23.01
N GLN A 22 -20.01 -36.53 21.71
CA GLN A 22 -18.71 -36.19 21.13
C GLN A 22 -18.83 -36.01 19.59
N ALA A 23 -19.62 -35.02 19.14
CA ALA A 23 -19.72 -34.69 17.71
C ALA A 23 -20.28 -33.27 17.42
N GLN A 24 -20.07 -32.28 18.29
CA GLN A 24 -20.61 -30.92 18.05
C GLN A 24 -19.58 -29.78 18.08
N ASP A 25 -18.32 -30.04 18.46
CA ASP A 25 -17.30 -28.98 18.61
C ASP A 25 -16.38 -28.82 17.38
N THR A 26 -16.28 -29.85 16.54
CA THR A 26 -15.43 -29.85 15.33
C THR A 26 -16.12 -29.18 14.13
N ASP A 27 -17.43 -29.28 14.01
CA ASP A 27 -18.18 -28.73 12.86
C ASP A 27 -18.33 -27.20 12.94
N GLN A 28 -18.49 -26.64 14.15
CA GLN A 28 -18.62 -25.19 14.34
C GLN A 28 -17.30 -24.44 14.10
N ASN A 29 -16.17 -25.00 14.55
CA ASN A 29 -14.86 -24.39 14.31
C ASN A 29 -14.46 -24.39 12.83
N THR A 30 -14.87 -25.41 12.07
CA THR A 30 -14.65 -25.46 10.62
C THR A 30 -15.48 -24.39 9.89
N THR A 31 -16.74 -24.19 10.30
CA THR A 31 -17.60 -23.14 9.71
C THR A 31 -17.10 -21.73 10.00
N TRP A 32 -16.56 -21.48 11.20
CA TRP A 32 -16.00 -20.16 11.55
C TRP A 32 -14.72 -19.83 10.79
N ALA A 33 -13.83 -20.82 10.61
CA ALA A 33 -12.61 -20.65 9.83
C ALA A 33 -12.93 -20.35 8.36
N ASP A 34 -13.88 -21.06 7.78
CA ASP A 34 -14.30 -20.87 6.39
C ASP A 34 -14.96 -19.50 6.17
N LEU A 35 -15.86 -19.09 7.07
CA LEU A 35 -16.51 -17.77 7.02
C LEU A 35 -15.48 -16.63 7.15
N ARG A 36 -14.47 -16.81 8.01
CA ARG A 36 -13.39 -15.84 8.16
C ARG A 36 -12.53 -15.78 6.90
N ALA A 37 -12.15 -16.92 6.33
CA ALA A 37 -11.36 -16.97 5.10
C ALA A 37 -12.12 -16.31 3.93
N GLU A 38 -13.42 -16.56 3.82
CA GLU A 38 -14.28 -15.91 2.83
C GLU A 38 -14.35 -14.39 3.05
N GLN A 39 -14.52 -13.94 4.29
CA GLN A 39 -14.55 -12.52 4.63
C GLN A 39 -13.23 -11.82 4.29
N VAL A 40 -12.09 -12.44 4.62
CA VAL A 40 -10.76 -11.93 4.27
C VAL A 40 -10.60 -11.85 2.76
N ALA A 41 -11.00 -12.89 2.01
CA ALA A 41 -10.94 -12.87 0.55
C ALA A 41 -11.79 -11.74 -0.06
N ARG A 42 -13.00 -11.51 0.48
CA ARG A 42 -13.86 -10.39 0.06
C ARG A 42 -13.25 -9.04 0.38
N LEU A 43 -12.62 -8.87 1.54
CA LEU A 43 -11.91 -7.64 1.91
C LEU A 43 -10.73 -7.37 0.99
N GLN A 44 -9.91 -8.39 0.74
CA GLN A 44 -8.78 -8.29 -0.19
C GLN A 44 -9.24 -7.96 -1.61
N ALA A 45 -10.38 -8.49 -2.05
CA ALA A 45 -10.99 -8.16 -3.34
C ALA A 45 -11.47 -6.71 -3.43
N LEU A 46 -11.71 -6.02 -2.31
CA LEU A 46 -12.04 -4.59 -2.30
C LEU A 46 -10.82 -3.69 -2.44
N ALA A 47 -9.59 -4.18 -2.27
CA ALA A 47 -8.39 -3.37 -2.46
C ALA A 47 -8.28 -2.90 -3.93
N GLY A 48 -8.01 -1.62 -4.15
CA GLY A 48 -7.95 -0.99 -5.46
C GLY A 48 -8.42 0.45 -5.44
N ALA A 49 -8.43 1.07 -6.63
CA ALA A 49 -8.90 2.43 -6.82
C ALA A 49 -10.33 2.48 -7.37
N TYR A 50 -11.09 3.46 -6.91
CA TYR A 50 -12.49 3.69 -7.24
C TYR A 50 -12.74 5.16 -7.51
N GLU A 51 -13.75 5.43 -8.34
CA GLU A 51 -14.32 6.75 -8.54
C GLU A 51 -15.83 6.69 -8.41
N GLY A 52 -16.46 7.77 -7.97
CA GLY A 52 -17.90 7.79 -7.86
C GLY A 52 -18.45 9.01 -7.15
N GLN A 53 -19.59 8.86 -6.50
CA GLN A 53 -20.31 9.97 -5.90
C GLN A 53 -20.92 9.63 -4.54
N ILE A 54 -20.93 10.63 -3.66
CA ILE A 54 -21.71 10.66 -2.42
C ILE A 54 -22.97 11.51 -2.67
N GLY A 55 -24.15 10.95 -2.38
CA GLY A 55 -25.44 11.61 -2.51
C GLY A 55 -25.79 12.05 -3.94
N GLY A 56 -25.18 11.44 -4.95
CA GLY A 56 -25.35 11.85 -6.37
C GLY A 56 -24.81 13.25 -6.69
N LYS A 57 -24.04 13.86 -5.78
CA LYS A 57 -23.61 15.26 -5.89
C LYS A 57 -22.11 15.43 -5.71
N TYR A 58 -21.53 14.78 -4.73
CA TYR A 58 -20.12 14.98 -4.37
C TYR A 58 -19.27 13.91 -5.05
N ALA A 59 -18.64 14.26 -6.16
CA ALA A 59 -17.70 13.37 -6.84
C ALA A 59 -16.47 13.13 -5.95
N ILE A 60 -16.13 11.84 -5.77
CA ILE A 60 -15.00 11.39 -4.96
C ILE A 60 -14.16 10.37 -5.74
N ARG A 61 -12.91 10.23 -5.31
CA ARG A 61 -12.08 9.07 -5.60
C ARG A 61 -11.58 8.45 -4.32
N LEU A 62 -11.44 7.14 -4.33
CA LEU A 62 -11.09 6.31 -3.18
C LEU A 62 -10.03 5.29 -3.59
N GLN A 63 -8.97 5.15 -2.82
CA GLN A 63 -8.05 4.02 -2.89
C GLN A 63 -8.16 3.22 -1.59
N LEU A 64 -8.28 1.90 -1.71
CA LEU A 64 -8.25 0.97 -0.60
C LEU A 64 -7.05 0.04 -0.75
N SER A 65 -6.36 -0.22 0.36
CA SER A 65 -5.22 -1.13 0.44
C SER A 65 -5.40 -2.11 1.62
N PRO A 66 -4.84 -3.32 1.54
CA PRO A 66 -4.76 -4.24 2.68
C PRO A 66 -4.12 -3.55 3.89
N GLY A 67 -4.69 -3.76 5.07
CA GLY A 67 -4.11 -3.33 6.34
C GLY A 67 -3.06 -4.30 6.88
N GLU A 68 -2.49 -3.97 8.05
CA GLU A 68 -1.53 -4.83 8.75
C GLU A 68 -2.13 -6.17 9.22
N ALA A 69 -3.45 -6.22 9.38
CA ALA A 69 -4.20 -7.42 9.71
C ALA A 69 -5.20 -7.74 8.61
N ASP A 70 -5.45 -9.03 8.37
CA ASP A 70 -6.34 -9.52 7.29
C ASP A 70 -7.79 -9.04 7.38
N THR A 71 -8.21 -8.52 8.53
CA THR A 71 -9.56 -7.95 8.76
C THR A 71 -9.58 -6.42 8.70
N LEU A 72 -8.46 -5.79 8.37
CA LEU A 72 -8.29 -4.34 8.33
C LEU A 72 -8.03 -3.92 6.88
N LEU A 73 -8.70 -2.85 6.46
CA LEU A 73 -8.38 -2.14 5.25
C LEU A 73 -7.90 -0.74 5.64
N THR A 74 -6.97 -0.21 4.88
CA THR A 74 -6.63 1.21 4.93
C THR A 74 -7.05 1.85 3.62
N GLY A 75 -7.11 3.17 3.58
CA GLY A 75 -7.37 3.84 2.34
C GLY A 75 -7.31 5.34 2.45
N THR A 76 -7.40 5.98 1.30
CA THR A 76 -7.40 7.42 1.19
C THR A 76 -8.49 7.80 0.20
N TYR A 77 -9.27 8.82 0.51
CA TYR A 77 -10.24 9.36 -0.44
C TYR A 77 -10.13 10.86 -0.54
N TYR A 78 -10.65 11.44 -1.62
CA TYR A 78 -10.74 12.89 -1.74
C TYR A 78 -11.97 13.28 -2.54
N TYR A 79 -12.51 14.45 -2.20
CA TYR A 79 -13.47 15.13 -3.06
C TYR A 79 -12.75 15.69 -4.28
N VAL A 80 -13.21 15.32 -5.47
CA VAL A 80 -12.64 15.78 -6.76
C VAL A 80 -12.60 17.32 -6.82
N SER A 81 -13.55 17.99 -6.18
CA SER A 81 -13.64 19.45 -6.11
C SER A 81 -12.62 20.11 -5.18
N LYS A 82 -11.99 19.36 -4.28
CA LYS A 82 -11.03 19.86 -3.29
C LYS A 82 -9.62 19.36 -3.55
N GLY A 83 -9.45 18.11 -3.97
CA GLY A 83 -8.13 17.49 -4.16
C GLY A 83 -7.35 17.33 -2.85
N GLN A 84 -8.02 17.32 -1.69
CA GLN A 84 -7.39 17.12 -0.39
C GLN A 84 -7.65 15.68 0.05
N PRO A 85 -6.60 14.86 0.25
CA PRO A 85 -6.73 13.49 0.70
C PRO A 85 -7.19 13.42 2.14
N LEU A 86 -8.05 12.45 2.42
CA LEU A 86 -8.56 12.10 3.74
C LEU A 86 -8.23 10.62 3.96
N GLU A 87 -7.35 10.36 4.92
CA GLU A 87 -6.96 9.01 5.30
C GLU A 87 -8.08 8.30 6.02
N MET A 88 -8.17 6.99 5.85
CA MET A 88 -9.22 6.15 6.40
C MET A 88 -8.68 4.81 6.90
N LYS A 89 -9.34 4.30 7.94
CA LYS A 89 -9.17 2.95 8.45
C LYS A 89 -10.51 2.23 8.41
N GLY A 90 -10.49 1.07 7.77
CA GLY A 90 -11.61 0.17 7.61
C GLY A 90 -11.49 -1.03 8.51
N PHE A 91 -12.57 -1.41 9.17
CA PHE A 91 -12.62 -2.64 9.95
C PHE A 91 -13.93 -3.38 9.67
N THR A 92 -13.84 -4.71 9.67
CA THR A 92 -15.01 -5.54 9.87
C THR A 92 -15.10 -5.92 11.35
N ARG A 93 -16.33 -6.09 11.86
CA ARG A 93 -16.48 -6.49 13.27
C ARG A 93 -15.98 -7.94 13.44
N PRO A 94 -14.98 -8.20 14.30
CA PRO A 94 -14.36 -9.53 14.38
C PRO A 94 -15.31 -10.63 14.87
N SER A 95 -16.35 -10.26 15.61
CA SER A 95 -17.27 -11.18 16.28
C SER A 95 -18.49 -11.57 15.44
N VAL A 96 -18.71 -10.93 14.29
CA VAL A 96 -19.84 -11.21 13.39
C VAL A 96 -19.37 -11.06 11.95
N PRO A 97 -19.50 -12.07 11.08
CA PRO A 97 -19.28 -11.94 9.65
C PRO A 97 -20.28 -10.90 9.13
N THR A 98 -19.83 -9.65 9.10
CA THR A 98 -20.63 -8.51 8.70
C THR A 98 -20.50 -8.41 7.19
N GLN A 99 -21.62 -8.34 6.48
CA GLN A 99 -21.63 -8.13 5.03
C GLN A 99 -21.31 -6.66 4.66
N ALA A 100 -20.78 -5.87 5.61
CA ALA A 100 -20.45 -4.47 5.41
C ALA A 100 -19.11 -4.13 6.07
N LEU A 101 -18.33 -3.33 5.36
CA LEU A 101 -17.10 -2.69 5.80
C LEU A 101 -17.43 -1.29 6.33
N GLU A 102 -17.06 -0.98 7.57
CA GLU A 102 -17.07 0.39 8.08
C GLU A 102 -15.69 1.02 7.78
N LEU A 103 -15.64 2.11 7.01
CA LEU A 103 -14.43 2.91 6.76
C LEU A 103 -14.55 4.26 7.47
N ARG A 104 -13.71 4.50 8.47
CA ARG A 104 -13.71 5.76 9.22
C ARG A 104 -12.51 6.60 8.86
N GLU A 105 -12.72 7.90 8.76
CA GLU A 105 -11.63 8.85 8.62
C GLU A 105 -10.69 8.79 9.82
N ASN A 106 -9.40 8.75 9.52
CA ASN A 106 -8.33 8.76 10.50
C ASN A 106 -7.83 10.19 10.65
N THR A 107 -8.52 11.00 11.45
CA THR A 107 -8.10 12.37 11.72
C THR A 107 -7.15 12.46 12.91
N SER A 108 -6.24 13.43 12.87
CA SER A 108 -5.48 13.81 14.07
C SER A 108 -6.43 14.42 15.10
N ALA A 109 -6.03 14.45 16.37
CA ALA A 109 -6.87 15.00 17.45
C ALA A 109 -7.27 16.48 17.25
N ALA A 110 -6.58 17.20 16.37
CA ALA A 110 -6.85 18.60 16.01
C ALA A 110 -7.76 18.77 14.79
N ALA A 111 -8.01 17.70 14.01
CA ALA A 111 -8.85 17.74 12.82
C ALA A 111 -10.18 17.03 13.08
N GLU A 112 -11.30 17.71 12.78
CA GLU A 112 -12.62 17.08 12.83
C GLU A 112 -12.79 16.15 11.63
N ALA A 113 -13.17 14.90 11.90
CA ALA A 113 -13.60 13.98 10.86
C ALA A 113 -14.83 14.55 10.15
N THR A 114 -14.90 14.40 8.84
CA THR A 114 -16.04 14.81 8.03
C THR A 114 -17.13 13.73 8.02
N GLY A 115 -16.75 12.45 8.10
CA GLY A 115 -17.68 11.34 8.09
C GLY A 115 -17.06 9.94 8.10
N TRP A 116 -17.89 8.94 7.80
CA TRP A 116 -17.48 7.56 7.58
C TRP A 116 -18.36 6.87 6.55
N PHE A 117 -17.84 5.80 5.93
CA PHE A 117 -18.56 4.98 4.97
C PHE A 117 -19.01 3.66 5.59
N THR A 118 -20.14 3.15 5.12
CA THR A 118 -20.50 1.73 5.21
C THR A 118 -20.58 1.19 3.79
N ILE A 119 -19.71 0.25 3.44
CA ILE A 119 -19.61 -0.34 2.10
C ILE A 119 -20.04 -1.79 2.16
N SER A 120 -20.92 -2.22 1.26
CA SER A 120 -21.31 -3.63 1.17
C SER A 120 -20.14 -4.49 0.67
N LEU A 121 -19.90 -5.62 1.34
CA LEU A 121 -19.01 -6.68 0.88
C LEU A 121 -19.73 -7.51 -0.18
N GLY A 122 -19.86 -6.95 -1.39
CA GLY A 122 -20.44 -7.61 -2.57
C GLY A 122 -19.64 -8.84 -3.01
N GLN A 123 -20.00 -9.41 -4.17
CA GLN A 123 -19.19 -10.48 -4.77
C GLN A 123 -17.78 -9.96 -5.10
N ALA A 124 -16.79 -10.85 -5.00
CA ALA A 124 -15.42 -10.50 -5.37
C ALA A 124 -15.39 -10.01 -6.83
N ASN A 125 -14.69 -8.89 -7.07
CA ASN A 125 -14.55 -8.23 -8.37
C ASN A 125 -15.83 -7.62 -8.97
N GLU A 126 -16.84 -7.30 -8.15
CA GLU A 126 -17.91 -6.43 -8.63
C GLU A 126 -17.33 -5.08 -9.12
N PRO A 127 -17.69 -4.64 -10.34
CA PRO A 127 -17.16 -3.39 -10.90
C PRO A 127 -17.74 -2.17 -10.19
N GLU A 128 -18.83 -2.34 -9.45
CA GLU A 128 -19.55 -1.31 -8.73
C GLU A 128 -19.61 -1.68 -7.25
N VAL A 129 -19.32 -0.70 -6.40
CA VAL A 129 -19.40 -0.81 -4.95
C VAL A 129 -20.42 0.20 -4.45
N GLN A 130 -21.43 -0.29 -3.73
CA GLN A 130 -22.49 0.52 -3.16
C GLN A 130 -22.36 0.60 -1.64
N GLY A 131 -22.87 1.69 -1.08
CA GLY A 131 -22.81 1.90 0.35
C GLY A 131 -23.54 3.15 0.80
N GLN A 132 -23.21 3.59 2.01
CA GLN A 132 -23.70 4.83 2.58
C GLN A 132 -22.53 5.62 3.16
N TRP A 133 -22.69 6.94 3.19
CA TRP A 133 -21.81 7.85 3.89
C TRP A 133 -22.59 8.55 4.98
N PHE A 134 -21.99 8.63 6.15
CA PHE A 134 -22.51 9.30 7.33
C PHE A 134 -21.65 10.52 7.61
N ASN A 135 -22.27 11.66 7.92
CA ASN A 135 -21.51 12.78 8.46
C ASN A 135 -20.94 12.44 9.85
N ALA A 136 -20.00 13.25 10.34
CA ALA A 136 -19.34 13.06 11.63
C ALA A 136 -20.28 12.83 12.83
N SER A 137 -21.48 13.43 12.81
CA SER A 137 -22.49 13.25 13.87
C SER A 137 -23.43 12.07 13.67
N GLY A 138 -23.34 11.36 12.54
CA GLY A 138 -24.22 10.23 12.18
C GLY A 138 -25.65 10.62 11.82
N THR A 139 -25.94 11.91 11.71
CA THR A 139 -27.29 12.44 11.48
C THR A 139 -27.66 12.53 10.01
N THR A 140 -26.67 12.70 9.12
CA THR A 140 -26.87 12.78 7.68
C THR A 140 -26.41 11.50 7.03
N LEU A 141 -27.31 10.87 6.27
CA LEU A 141 -27.05 9.66 5.51
C LEU A 141 -27.16 9.96 4.01
N LEU A 142 -26.09 9.70 3.26
CA LEU A 142 -26.06 9.86 1.81
C LEU A 142 -25.71 8.53 1.14
N PRO A 143 -26.41 8.13 0.05
CA PRO A 143 -26.02 6.94 -0.70
C PRO A 143 -24.66 7.14 -1.37
N VAL A 144 -23.88 6.06 -1.44
CA VAL A 144 -22.57 6.02 -2.09
C VAL A 144 -22.61 5.04 -3.24
N LYS A 145 -22.13 5.49 -4.39
CA LYS A 145 -21.98 4.66 -5.59
C LYS A 145 -20.58 4.86 -6.15
N LEU A 146 -19.80 3.79 -6.19
CA LEU A 146 -18.41 3.78 -6.61
C LEU A 146 -18.21 2.76 -7.73
N TRP A 147 -17.32 3.05 -8.66
CA TRP A 147 -16.91 2.16 -9.73
C TRP A 147 -15.41 1.95 -9.68
N ARG A 148 -14.97 0.71 -9.86
CA ARG A 148 -13.55 0.39 -9.87
C ARG A 148 -12.89 1.02 -11.10
N VAL A 149 -11.79 1.72 -10.88
CA VAL A 149 -10.98 2.29 -11.96
C VAL A 149 -9.99 1.22 -12.43
N GLY A 150 -10.08 0.81 -13.69
CA GLY A 150 -9.21 -0.21 -14.26
C GLY A 150 -7.78 0.30 -14.44
N GLY A 151 -6.90 0.05 -13.46
CA GLY A 151 -5.51 0.52 -13.48
C GLY A 151 -4.72 0.02 -14.69
N ALA A 152 -4.93 -1.19 -15.19
CA ALA A 152 -4.18 -1.72 -16.33
C ALA A 152 -4.61 -1.19 -17.71
N ALA A 153 -5.79 -0.56 -17.83
CA ALA A 153 -6.21 0.03 -19.10
C ALA A 153 -5.20 1.13 -19.49
N ARG A 154 -4.68 1.09 -20.72
CA ARG A 154 -3.71 2.08 -21.19
C ARG A 154 -4.44 3.36 -21.60
N PRO A 155 -4.35 4.46 -20.84
CA PRO A 155 -4.85 5.73 -21.33
C PRO A 155 -3.98 6.15 -22.54
N PRO A 156 -4.57 6.51 -23.68
CA PRO A 156 -3.80 6.89 -24.87
C PRO A 156 -2.94 8.13 -24.56
N GLY A 157 -1.62 7.94 -24.52
CA GLY A 157 -0.65 9.04 -24.47
C GLY A 157 -0.72 9.97 -23.25
N LEU A 158 -1.32 9.54 -22.13
CA LEU A 158 -1.38 10.38 -20.93
C LEU A 158 0.02 10.65 -20.39
N VAL A 159 0.42 11.92 -20.41
CA VAL A 159 1.69 12.46 -19.93
C VAL A 159 1.34 13.69 -19.10
N ALA A 160 1.93 13.83 -17.91
CA ALA A 160 1.74 15.02 -17.10
C ALA A 160 2.60 16.18 -17.65
N HIS A 161 2.11 17.41 -17.56
CA HIS A 161 2.93 18.59 -17.74
C HIS A 161 3.51 18.99 -16.37
N VAL A 162 4.83 18.90 -16.25
CA VAL A 162 5.58 19.15 -15.01
C VAL A 162 6.45 20.38 -15.19
N THR A 163 6.20 21.42 -14.38
CA THR A 163 6.97 22.66 -14.39
C THR A 163 7.43 23.04 -13.00
N PRO A 164 8.58 23.72 -12.85
CA PRO A 164 9.05 24.11 -11.54
C PRO A 164 8.34 25.37 -11.05
N LYS A 165 8.06 25.41 -9.75
CA LYS A 165 7.73 26.64 -9.02
C LYS A 165 8.77 26.86 -7.93
N THR A 166 9.46 27.99 -7.99
CA THR A 166 10.52 28.32 -7.04
C THR A 166 10.00 29.27 -5.96
N HIS A 167 10.22 28.88 -4.70
CA HIS A 167 9.95 29.65 -3.50
C HIS A 167 11.27 30.04 -2.85
N LEU A 168 11.36 31.27 -2.33
CA LEU A 168 12.54 31.77 -1.60
C LEU A 168 13.89 31.51 -2.31
N GLN A 169 13.90 31.50 -3.65
CA GLN A 169 15.05 31.22 -4.53
C GLN A 169 15.66 29.81 -4.44
N ALA A 170 15.51 29.09 -3.33
CA ALA A 170 16.16 27.79 -3.07
C ALA A 170 15.20 26.58 -3.04
N PHE A 171 13.88 26.81 -3.04
CA PHE A 171 12.89 25.74 -2.92
C PHE A 171 12.12 25.58 -4.23
N ARG A 172 12.60 24.69 -5.09
CA ARG A 172 12.00 24.33 -6.36
C ARG A 172 11.10 23.10 -6.17
N VAL A 173 9.79 23.31 -6.24
CA VAL A 173 8.77 22.24 -6.13
C VAL A 173 8.10 21.98 -7.48
N PRO A 174 7.65 20.75 -7.77
CA PRO A 174 6.99 20.43 -9.03
C PRO A 174 5.53 20.87 -9.04
N VAL A 175 5.15 21.60 -10.09
CA VAL A 175 3.75 21.85 -10.45
C VAL A 175 3.37 20.84 -11.52
N VAL A 176 2.55 19.87 -11.13
CA VAL A 176 2.13 18.76 -12.00
C VAL A 176 0.68 18.97 -12.43
N THR A 177 0.45 18.95 -13.74
CA THR A 177 -0.88 19.13 -14.33
C THR A 177 -1.19 18.00 -15.30
N VAL A 178 -2.46 17.56 -15.31
CA VAL A 178 -3.00 16.55 -16.23
C VAL A 178 -4.39 17.02 -16.71
N PRO A 179 -4.96 16.43 -17.79
CA PRO A 179 -6.29 16.82 -18.27
C PRO A 179 -7.40 16.73 -17.21
N ASP A 180 -7.24 15.81 -16.24
CA ASP A 180 -8.16 15.69 -15.11
C ASP A 180 -7.88 16.76 -14.04
N ALA A 181 -8.85 17.65 -13.84
CA ALA A 181 -8.75 18.75 -12.86
C ALA A 181 -8.84 18.27 -11.39
N GLY A 182 -9.44 17.10 -11.13
CA GLY A 182 -9.43 16.46 -9.81
C GLY A 182 -8.04 15.97 -9.44
N VAL A 183 -7.43 15.20 -10.34
CA VAL A 183 -6.03 14.74 -10.18
C VAL A 183 -5.09 15.93 -10.05
N THR A 184 -5.19 16.91 -10.93
CA THR A 184 -4.33 18.10 -10.88
C THR A 184 -4.39 18.80 -9.52
N ARG A 185 -5.58 18.91 -8.89
CA ARG A 185 -5.71 19.48 -7.55
C ARG A 185 -5.10 18.60 -6.46
N LEU A 186 -5.28 17.27 -6.56
CA LEU A 186 -4.62 16.33 -5.65
C LEU A 186 -3.10 16.43 -5.72
N LEU A 187 -2.54 16.43 -6.93
CA LEU A 187 -1.10 16.55 -7.12
C LEU A 187 -0.58 17.91 -6.65
N ALA A 188 -1.35 18.98 -6.84
CA ALA A 188 -1.01 20.29 -6.31
C ALA A 188 -1.00 20.33 -4.77
N TYR A 189 -1.86 19.55 -4.12
CA TYR A 189 -1.79 19.37 -2.66
C TYR A 189 -0.50 18.64 -2.28
N TRP A 190 -0.25 17.44 -2.81
CA TRP A 190 0.91 16.64 -2.43
C TRP A 190 2.26 17.29 -2.70
N PHE A 191 2.38 18.00 -3.82
CA PHE A 191 3.61 18.69 -4.20
C PHE A 191 3.63 20.17 -3.80
N SER A 192 2.73 20.57 -2.89
CA SER A 192 2.86 21.88 -2.24
C SER A 192 4.14 21.93 -1.41
N LEU A 193 4.72 23.13 -1.29
CA LEU A 193 5.94 23.33 -0.51
C LEU A 193 5.79 22.77 0.91
N GLU A 194 4.68 23.10 1.57
CA GLU A 194 4.38 22.66 2.93
C GLU A 194 4.33 21.14 3.07
N ASN A 195 3.68 20.42 2.14
CA ASN A 195 3.62 18.96 2.21
C ASN A 195 4.92 18.26 1.83
N LEU A 196 5.81 18.94 1.10
CA LEU A 196 7.13 18.40 0.80
C LEU A 196 8.11 18.66 1.94
N THR A 197 8.14 19.87 2.51
CA THR A 197 9.13 20.25 3.53
C THR A 197 8.63 20.11 4.97
N ASN A 198 7.34 19.85 5.18
CA ASN A 198 6.64 19.95 6.48
C ASN A 198 6.74 21.33 7.15
N ASP A 199 7.04 22.36 6.37
CA ASP A 199 7.25 23.74 6.83
C ASP A 199 6.51 24.73 5.92
N ASP A 200 5.90 25.75 6.52
CA ASP A 200 5.35 26.86 5.74
C ASP A 200 6.43 27.84 5.25
N ILE A 201 6.05 28.76 4.36
CA ILE A 201 6.97 29.76 3.79
C ILE A 201 7.60 30.67 4.87
N ALA A 202 6.89 30.95 5.97
CA ALA A 202 7.40 31.81 7.03
C ALA A 202 8.48 31.08 7.84
N SER A 203 8.24 29.82 8.23
CA SER A 203 9.20 28.94 8.90
C SER A 203 10.46 28.74 8.06
N LEU A 204 10.32 28.43 6.77
CA LEU A 204 11.47 28.27 5.87
C LEU A 204 12.29 29.57 5.74
N ARG A 205 11.63 30.73 5.70
CA ARG A 205 12.34 32.02 5.66
C ARG A 205 13.13 32.25 6.94
N GLN A 206 12.59 31.90 8.09
CA GLN A 206 13.30 32.00 9.37
C GLN A 206 14.50 31.06 9.40
N GLN A 207 14.32 29.80 9.02
CA GLN A 207 15.39 28.79 8.91
C GLN A 207 16.56 29.25 8.02
N LEU A 208 16.26 29.83 6.85
CA LEU A 208 17.28 30.42 5.97
C LEU A 208 18.04 31.59 6.64
N ALA A 209 17.34 32.45 7.38
CA ALA A 209 17.96 33.59 8.07
C ALA A 209 18.84 33.15 9.26
N GLU A 210 18.47 32.04 9.92
CA GLU A 210 19.23 31.44 11.01
C GLU A 210 20.34 30.49 10.52
N HIS A 211 20.44 30.27 9.20
CA HIS A 211 21.38 29.33 8.58
C HIS A 211 21.29 27.90 9.15
N GLY A 212 20.09 27.46 9.54
CA GLY A 212 19.82 26.14 10.11
C GLY A 212 18.46 25.60 9.67
N GLY A 213 18.23 24.29 9.83
CA GLY A 213 17.02 23.63 9.33
C GLY A 213 17.06 23.41 7.82
N THR A 214 15.90 23.34 7.19
CA THR A 214 15.72 23.11 5.76
C THR A 214 16.26 24.29 4.94
N GLN A 215 17.17 24.03 4.00
CA GLN A 215 17.86 25.05 3.20
C GLN A 215 17.41 25.08 1.75
N SER A 216 17.05 23.93 1.18
CA SER A 216 16.55 23.86 -0.20
C SER A 216 15.69 22.63 -0.41
N ALA A 217 14.88 22.70 -1.47
CA ALA A 217 14.17 21.57 -2.02
C ALA A 217 14.32 21.58 -3.54
N ASP A 218 14.56 20.44 -4.16
CA ASP A 218 14.54 20.28 -5.61
C ASP A 218 13.84 18.96 -5.99
N TYR A 219 13.63 18.75 -7.29
CA TYR A 219 13.05 17.52 -7.80
C TYR A 219 13.59 17.12 -9.16
N SER A 220 13.52 15.81 -9.45
CA SER A 220 13.82 15.21 -10.74
C SER A 220 12.65 14.32 -11.20
N VAL A 221 12.37 14.32 -12.51
CA VAL A 221 11.37 13.43 -13.11
C VAL A 221 12.09 12.19 -13.63
N ASN A 222 11.79 11.03 -13.04
CA ASN A 222 12.38 9.75 -13.44
C ASN A 222 11.62 9.10 -14.60
N TYR A 223 10.29 9.26 -14.61
CA TYR A 223 9.40 8.72 -15.64
C TYR A 223 8.14 9.55 -15.77
N ASN A 224 7.66 9.76 -16.99
CA ASN A 224 6.41 10.49 -17.25
C ASN A 224 5.82 10.04 -18.59
N ALA A 225 5.12 8.92 -18.57
CA ALA A 225 4.54 8.32 -19.77
C ALA A 225 3.43 7.35 -19.41
N ARG A 226 2.56 7.02 -20.38
CA ARG A 226 1.55 5.95 -20.25
C ARG A 226 0.66 6.08 -19.01
N GLY A 227 0.37 7.32 -18.60
CA GLY A 227 -0.42 7.61 -17.41
C GLY A 227 0.28 7.28 -16.09
N LEU A 228 1.61 7.17 -16.07
CA LEU A 228 2.42 6.97 -14.87
C LEU A 228 3.42 8.12 -14.73
N LEU A 229 3.63 8.56 -13.51
CA LEU A 229 4.65 9.55 -13.15
C LEU A 229 5.52 8.99 -12.02
N SER A 230 6.84 9.03 -12.19
CA SER A 230 7.81 8.80 -11.12
C SER A 230 8.65 10.04 -10.97
N LEU A 231 8.69 10.60 -9.76
CA LEU A 231 9.38 11.84 -9.43
C LEU A 231 10.10 11.67 -8.10
N THR A 232 11.35 12.09 -8.01
CA THR A 232 12.11 12.12 -6.76
C THR A 232 12.26 13.56 -6.30
N THR A 233 11.90 13.83 -5.05
CA THR A 233 12.20 15.09 -4.38
C THR A 233 13.45 14.91 -3.53
N GLU A 234 14.28 15.94 -3.48
CA GLU A 234 15.44 16.02 -2.61
C GLU A 234 15.33 17.28 -1.76
N ILE A 235 15.44 17.11 -0.45
CA ILE A 235 15.42 18.19 0.53
C ILE A 235 16.79 18.21 1.19
N GLU A 236 17.44 19.36 1.18
CA GLU A 236 18.69 19.58 1.90
C GLU A 236 18.41 20.43 3.13
N GLY A 237 19.02 20.05 4.25
CA GLY A 237 19.04 20.89 5.44
C GLY A 237 20.38 20.91 6.14
N ARG A 238 20.48 21.80 7.13
CA ARG A 238 21.70 22.06 7.89
C ARG A 238 21.41 22.01 9.39
N GLY A 239 22.13 21.14 10.10
CA GLY A 239 22.19 21.10 11.55
C GLY A 239 23.65 21.06 12.01
N ALA A 240 24.00 20.09 12.86
CA ALA A 240 25.40 19.79 13.17
C ALA A 240 26.21 19.35 11.94
N SER A 241 25.54 18.87 10.90
CA SER A 241 26.08 18.58 9.57
C SER A 241 24.99 18.85 8.52
N VAL A 242 25.39 18.89 7.25
CA VAL A 242 24.41 18.89 6.14
C VAL A 242 23.74 17.51 6.10
N TRP A 243 22.44 17.50 5.89
CA TRP A 243 21.64 16.30 5.72
C TRP A 243 20.79 16.41 4.45
N TYR A 244 20.46 15.25 3.88
CA TYR A 244 19.65 15.11 2.69
C TYR A 244 18.52 14.13 2.97
N GLU A 245 17.31 14.48 2.57
CA GLU A 245 16.17 13.58 2.51
C GLU A 245 15.76 13.43 1.05
N ARG A 246 15.67 12.17 0.59
CA ARG A 246 15.18 11.85 -0.75
C ARG A 246 13.91 11.06 -0.63
N LYS A 247 12.92 11.39 -1.44
CA LYS A 247 11.65 10.67 -1.48
C LYS A 247 11.17 10.51 -2.90
N THR A 248 10.80 9.29 -3.27
CA THR A 248 10.25 9.00 -4.59
C THR A 248 8.74 8.81 -4.54
N TYR A 249 8.05 9.48 -5.45
CA TYR A 249 6.61 9.41 -5.65
C TYR A 249 6.35 8.69 -6.97
N ASN A 250 5.75 7.49 -6.91
CA ASN A 250 5.26 6.76 -8.07
C ASN A 250 3.74 6.89 -8.11
N LEU A 251 3.21 7.48 -9.18
CA LEU A 251 1.83 7.93 -9.24
C LEU A 251 1.11 7.36 -10.47
N ASP A 252 -0.14 6.95 -10.29
CA ASP A 252 -1.08 6.70 -11.37
C ASP A 252 -1.78 8.02 -11.73
N LEU A 253 -1.48 8.57 -12.91
CA LEU A 253 -2.06 9.84 -13.37
C LEU A 253 -3.55 9.73 -13.74
N VAL A 254 -4.10 8.53 -13.84
CA VAL A 254 -5.55 8.33 -14.06
C VAL A 254 -6.33 8.63 -12.80
N THR A 255 -5.90 8.07 -11.67
CA THR A 255 -6.59 8.22 -10.38
C THR A 255 -6.04 9.38 -9.56
N GLY A 256 -4.78 9.73 -9.81
CA GLY A 256 -3.96 10.62 -9.01
C GLY A 256 -3.33 9.93 -7.82
N PHE A 257 -3.53 8.63 -7.59
CA PHE A 257 -3.04 7.95 -6.39
C PHE A 257 -1.59 7.46 -6.48
N SER A 258 -0.94 7.29 -5.32
CA SER A 258 0.37 6.64 -5.24
C SER A 258 0.27 5.14 -5.53
N ILE A 259 1.31 4.61 -6.18
CA ILE A 259 1.44 3.20 -6.54
C ILE A 259 2.38 2.53 -5.56
N ARG A 260 1.82 1.84 -4.57
CA ARG A 260 2.60 1.02 -3.64
C ARG A 260 2.78 -0.37 -4.25
N LEU A 261 4.01 -0.74 -4.60
CA LEU A 261 4.26 -2.00 -5.32
C LEU A 261 3.72 -3.22 -4.58
N ALA A 262 3.82 -3.26 -3.25
CA ALA A 262 3.24 -4.31 -2.42
C ALA A 262 1.75 -4.58 -2.73
N ASP A 263 0.96 -3.52 -2.96
CA ASP A 263 -0.47 -3.61 -3.25
C ASP A 263 -0.74 -4.06 -4.69
N GLU A 264 0.25 -3.93 -5.57
CA GLU A 264 0.17 -4.27 -6.99
C GLU A 264 0.61 -5.71 -7.30
N LEU A 265 1.27 -6.37 -6.35
CA LEU A 265 1.75 -7.74 -6.48
C LEU A 265 0.64 -8.75 -6.20
N LYS A 266 0.62 -9.84 -6.98
CA LYS A 266 -0.20 -11.02 -6.72
C LYS A 266 0.25 -11.67 -5.40
N PRO A 267 -0.62 -11.75 -4.37
CA PRO A 267 -0.25 -12.31 -3.08
C PRO A 267 0.31 -13.73 -3.18
N GLU A 268 -0.27 -14.55 -4.05
CA GLU A 268 0.13 -15.94 -4.28
C GLU A 268 1.52 -16.10 -4.93
N LEU A 269 2.06 -15.05 -5.55
CA LEU A 269 3.40 -15.04 -6.15
C LEU A 269 4.41 -14.21 -5.36
N LEU A 270 4.01 -13.61 -4.23
CA LEU A 270 4.88 -12.76 -3.42
C LEU A 270 6.17 -13.49 -2.98
N PRO A 271 6.14 -14.75 -2.49
CA PRO A 271 7.37 -15.44 -2.10
C PRO A 271 8.37 -15.60 -3.27
N GLN A 272 7.85 -15.79 -4.48
CA GLN A 272 8.68 -15.95 -5.69
C GLN A 272 9.28 -14.62 -6.15
N PHE A 273 8.53 -13.53 -6.01
CA PHE A 273 9.02 -12.17 -6.26
C PHE A 273 10.14 -11.80 -5.29
N LEU A 274 9.94 -12.04 -3.98
CA LEU A 274 10.96 -11.77 -2.96
C LEU A 274 12.23 -12.61 -3.18
N ALA A 275 12.08 -13.90 -3.54
CA ALA A 275 13.22 -14.75 -3.89
C ALA A 275 13.99 -14.25 -5.12
N LEU A 276 13.30 -13.68 -6.12
CA LEU A 276 13.97 -13.03 -7.25
C LEU A 276 14.77 -11.80 -6.81
N GLY A 277 14.18 -10.96 -5.96
CA GLY A 277 14.87 -9.81 -5.36
C GLY A 277 16.10 -10.21 -4.56
N GLN A 278 15.99 -11.23 -3.70
CA GLN A 278 17.11 -11.74 -2.92
C GLN A 278 18.26 -12.23 -3.82
N ARG A 279 17.95 -12.91 -4.92
CA ARG A 279 18.99 -13.35 -5.88
C ARG A 279 19.70 -12.16 -6.52
N LYS A 280 18.97 -11.11 -6.91
CA LYS A 280 19.56 -9.89 -7.47
C LYS A 280 20.41 -9.15 -6.44
N LEU A 281 19.92 -9.02 -5.21
CA LEU A 281 20.64 -8.41 -4.09
C LEU A 281 21.95 -9.17 -3.78
N ALA A 282 21.90 -10.50 -3.71
CA ALA A 282 23.09 -11.32 -3.47
C ALA A 282 24.16 -11.15 -4.56
N VAL A 283 23.76 -10.95 -5.82
CA VAL A 283 24.72 -10.62 -6.90
C VAL A 283 25.37 -9.27 -6.63
N LYS A 284 24.59 -8.23 -6.32
CA LYS A 284 25.13 -6.88 -6.01
C LYS A 284 26.01 -6.84 -4.78
N ALA A 285 25.62 -7.53 -3.71
CA ALA A 285 26.42 -7.64 -2.49
C ALA A 285 27.78 -8.28 -2.79
N ARG A 286 27.82 -9.36 -3.58
CA ARG A 286 29.08 -10.01 -3.99
C ARG A 286 29.94 -9.10 -4.86
N GLU A 287 29.34 -8.43 -5.85
CA GLU A 287 30.06 -7.44 -6.69
C GLU A 287 30.72 -6.36 -5.83
N CYS A 288 30.10 -5.95 -4.72
CA CYS A 288 30.65 -4.94 -3.82
C CYS A 288 31.79 -5.45 -2.94
N VAL A 289 31.74 -6.72 -2.51
CA VAL A 289 32.78 -7.29 -1.63
C VAL A 289 34.01 -7.74 -2.41
N VAL A 290 33.85 -8.17 -3.67
CA VAL A 290 34.95 -8.67 -4.50
C VAL A 290 36.04 -7.60 -4.66
N GLY A 291 37.25 -7.93 -4.19
CA GLY A 291 38.43 -7.06 -4.31
C GLY A 291 38.48 -5.91 -3.29
N GLN A 292 37.64 -5.93 -2.25
CA GLN A 292 37.64 -4.94 -1.18
C GLN A 292 38.28 -5.45 0.12
N ASP A 293 39.12 -6.49 0.07
CA ASP A 293 39.72 -7.13 1.27
C ASP A 293 40.60 -6.18 2.08
N ASP A 294 41.21 -5.18 1.43
CA ASP A 294 42.03 -4.16 2.08
C ASP A 294 41.19 -3.06 2.76
N PHE A 295 39.87 -3.01 2.48
CA PHE A 295 38.98 -1.94 2.93
C PHE A 295 37.89 -2.44 3.88
N LEU A 296 37.19 -3.51 3.51
CA LEU A 296 36.11 -4.11 4.30
C LEU A 296 36.69 -5.12 5.27
N SER A 297 36.42 -4.95 6.56
CA SER A 297 36.72 -5.99 7.55
C SER A 297 35.88 -7.24 7.29
N ALA A 298 36.27 -8.38 7.88
CA ALA A 298 35.47 -9.61 7.76
C ALA A 298 34.02 -9.44 8.26
N GLU A 299 33.81 -8.57 9.26
CA GLU A 299 32.48 -8.20 9.77
C GLU A 299 31.69 -7.39 8.74
N ASP A 300 32.31 -6.38 8.11
CA ASP A 300 31.67 -5.57 7.06
C ASP A 300 31.30 -6.45 5.85
N GLN A 301 32.19 -7.37 5.45
CA GLN A 301 31.90 -8.31 4.37
C GLN A 301 30.71 -9.20 4.70
N ALA A 302 30.64 -9.73 5.93
CA ALA A 302 29.51 -10.52 6.39
C ALA A 302 28.21 -9.71 6.43
N GLY A 303 28.27 -8.45 6.88
CA GLY A 303 27.13 -7.53 6.92
C GLY A 303 26.59 -7.21 5.52
N VAL A 304 27.47 -6.94 4.55
CA VAL A 304 27.10 -6.72 3.15
C VAL A 304 26.50 -7.97 2.50
N LEU A 305 27.06 -9.15 2.76
CA LEU A 305 26.55 -10.41 2.21
C LEU A 305 25.26 -10.88 2.89
N GLY A 306 25.01 -10.44 4.13
CA GLY A 306 23.83 -10.77 4.92
C GLY A 306 22.61 -9.89 4.65
N GLN A 307 22.64 -8.99 3.67
CA GLN A 307 21.50 -8.15 3.33
C GLN A 307 20.31 -8.99 2.83
N GLU A 308 19.10 -8.59 3.24
CA GLU A 308 17.86 -9.30 2.91
C GLU A 308 16.91 -8.43 2.10
N PHE A 309 16.33 -9.00 1.04
CA PHE A 309 15.29 -8.38 0.25
C PHE A 309 13.93 -8.87 0.74
N PHE A 310 13.19 -8.00 1.41
CA PHE A 310 11.88 -8.29 2.01
C PHE A 310 10.80 -7.34 1.46
N LEU A 311 9.55 -7.47 1.91
CA LEU A 311 8.45 -6.66 1.38
C LEU A 311 8.68 -5.14 1.57
N GLY A 312 9.28 -4.72 2.68
CA GLY A 312 9.64 -3.32 2.91
C GLY A 312 10.69 -2.78 1.94
N SER A 313 11.51 -3.66 1.34
CA SER A 313 12.42 -3.28 0.24
C SER A 313 11.69 -2.81 -1.03
N THR A 314 10.36 -2.91 -1.07
CA THR A 314 9.52 -2.46 -2.19
C THR A 314 8.88 -1.09 -1.99
N GLU A 315 9.10 -0.46 -0.83
CA GLU A 315 8.49 0.83 -0.50
C GLU A 315 9.12 1.99 -1.29
N GLU A 316 10.44 1.90 -1.52
CA GLU A 316 11.18 2.90 -2.29
C GLU A 316 11.68 2.30 -3.61
N TYR A 317 11.14 2.81 -4.71
CA TYR A 317 11.57 2.46 -6.05
C TYR A 317 11.30 3.61 -7.01
N THR A 318 12.01 3.63 -8.13
CA THR A 318 11.73 4.53 -9.26
C THR A 318 11.20 3.72 -10.43
N ILE A 319 10.28 4.31 -11.19
CA ILE A 319 9.92 3.79 -12.52
C ILE A 319 10.98 4.31 -13.49
N GLY A 320 11.60 3.41 -14.24
CA GLY A 320 12.56 3.74 -15.29
C GLY A 320 12.09 3.27 -16.66
N ALA A 321 12.87 3.59 -17.70
CA ALA A 321 12.56 3.19 -19.07
C ALA A 321 12.56 1.65 -19.28
N ASN A 322 13.37 0.93 -18.50
CA ASN A 322 13.62 -0.50 -18.66
C ASN A 322 12.96 -1.38 -17.59
N GLY A 323 12.36 -0.79 -16.56
CA GLY A 323 11.93 -1.52 -15.37
C GLY A 323 11.72 -0.64 -14.16
N LEU A 324 11.56 -1.29 -13.01
CA LEU A 324 11.60 -0.65 -11.71
C LEU A 324 13.01 -0.75 -11.14
N VAL A 325 13.50 0.34 -10.55
CA VAL A 325 14.81 0.39 -9.87
C VAL A 325 14.57 0.63 -8.39
N PHE A 326 15.01 -0.30 -7.56
CA PHE A 326 14.95 -0.21 -6.10
C PHE A 326 16.32 0.23 -5.59
N ASP A 327 16.34 1.22 -4.73
CA ASP A 327 17.56 1.67 -4.08
C ASP A 327 17.66 1.00 -2.71
N HIS A 328 18.19 -0.22 -2.66
CA HIS A 328 18.18 -1.03 -1.44
C HIS A 328 19.25 -0.49 -0.46
N PRO A 329 18.88 0.10 0.69
CA PRO A 329 19.86 0.70 1.58
C PRO A 329 20.77 -0.37 2.17
N VAL A 330 22.07 -0.09 2.25
CA VAL A 330 23.01 -0.95 2.96
C VAL A 330 22.87 -0.69 4.45
N SER A 331 22.45 -1.70 5.21
CA SER A 331 22.24 -1.58 6.64
C SER A 331 22.54 -2.88 7.38
N TYR A 332 23.44 -2.83 8.36
CA TYR A 332 23.74 -3.93 9.28
C TYR A 332 24.32 -3.38 10.58
N ASP A 333 24.29 -4.19 11.65
CA ASP A 333 24.86 -3.79 12.93
C ASP A 333 26.38 -3.59 12.82
N GLY A 334 26.91 -2.55 13.46
CA GLY A 334 28.31 -2.17 13.32
C GLY A 334 28.68 -1.40 12.04
N LEU A 335 27.73 -1.13 11.12
CA LEU A 335 28.00 -0.34 9.91
C LEU A 335 28.45 1.09 10.25
N SER A 336 29.71 1.40 9.96
CA SER A 336 30.23 2.76 10.14
C SER A 336 29.79 3.70 9.02
N ASN A 337 29.68 4.99 9.32
CA ASN A 337 29.40 6.02 8.30
C ASN A 337 30.47 6.06 7.20
N PHE A 338 31.72 5.71 7.52
CA PHE A 338 32.79 5.63 6.53
C PHE A 338 32.56 4.49 5.53
N VAL A 339 32.25 3.29 6.02
CA VAL A 339 31.94 2.12 5.17
C VAL A 339 30.67 2.38 4.36
N TRP A 340 29.62 2.93 4.98
CA TRP A 340 28.38 3.29 4.28
C TRP A 340 28.63 4.21 3.08
N LYS A 341 29.46 5.25 3.25
CA LYS A 341 29.83 6.16 2.14
C LYS A 341 30.62 5.47 1.04
N VAL A 342 31.54 4.57 1.38
CA VAL A 342 32.34 3.85 0.37
C VAL A 342 31.48 2.87 -0.42
N LEU A 343 30.49 2.26 0.23
CA LEU A 343 29.48 1.42 -0.42
C LEU A 343 28.39 2.22 -1.15
N GLN A 344 28.54 3.55 -1.25
CA GLN A 344 27.56 4.46 -1.86
C GLN A 344 26.18 4.44 -1.21
N GLY A 345 26.08 3.89 0.00
CA GLY A 345 24.89 3.86 0.83
C GLY A 345 23.78 2.89 0.43
N SER A 346 23.76 2.40 -0.80
CA SER A 346 22.68 1.56 -1.32
C SER A 346 23.10 0.70 -2.52
N PHE A 347 22.32 -0.36 -2.77
CA PHE A 347 22.47 -1.25 -3.92
C PHE A 347 21.30 -1.08 -4.90
N PRO A 348 21.54 -0.52 -6.11
CA PRO A 348 20.49 -0.38 -7.10
C PRO A 348 20.12 -1.74 -7.71
N LEU A 349 18.89 -2.19 -7.49
CA LEU A 349 18.35 -3.44 -8.02
C LEU A 349 17.34 -3.12 -9.13
N THR A 350 17.60 -3.60 -10.34
CA THR A 350 16.67 -3.41 -11.47
C THR A 350 15.84 -4.66 -11.72
N PHE A 351 14.52 -4.49 -11.78
CA PHE A 351 13.56 -5.48 -12.25
C PHE A 351 12.99 -5.02 -13.58
N THR A 352 13.30 -5.77 -14.63
CA THR A 352 12.81 -5.46 -15.98
C THR A 352 11.30 -5.64 -16.08
N HIS A 353 10.68 -5.00 -17.08
CA HIS A 353 9.24 -5.19 -17.35
C HIS A 353 8.87 -6.68 -17.55
N ALA A 354 9.73 -7.44 -18.23
CA ALA A 354 9.52 -8.87 -18.46
C ALA A 354 9.55 -9.67 -17.15
N GLU A 355 10.47 -9.33 -16.24
CA GLU A 355 10.56 -9.96 -14.91
C GLU A 355 9.36 -9.62 -14.02
N LEU A 356 8.82 -8.39 -14.11
CA LEU A 356 7.69 -7.94 -13.28
C LEU A 356 6.34 -8.50 -13.75
N LYS A 357 6.16 -8.66 -15.06
CA LYS A 357 4.91 -9.10 -15.69
C LYS A 357 4.18 -10.27 -14.99
N PRO A 358 4.82 -11.38 -14.61
CA PRO A 358 4.13 -12.49 -13.96
C PRO A 358 3.56 -12.12 -12.59
N PHE A 359 4.24 -11.24 -11.85
CA PHE A 359 3.94 -10.90 -10.46
C PHE A 359 2.86 -9.82 -10.30
N LEU A 360 2.62 -9.00 -11.32
CA LEU A 360 1.64 -7.91 -11.24
C LEU A 360 0.19 -8.41 -11.34
N LYS A 361 -0.69 -7.90 -10.47
CA LYS A 361 -2.14 -8.09 -10.55
C LYS A 361 -2.68 -7.63 -11.91
N PRO A 362 -3.75 -8.26 -12.46
CA PRO A 362 -4.28 -7.92 -13.77
C PRO A 362 -4.72 -6.46 -13.94
N ASP A 363 -5.14 -5.82 -12.87
CA ASP A 363 -5.62 -4.43 -12.84
C ASP A 363 -4.55 -3.42 -12.38
N SER A 364 -3.32 -3.86 -12.11
CA SER A 364 -2.26 -2.97 -11.65
C SER A 364 -1.92 -1.87 -12.67
N PRO A 365 -1.78 -0.59 -12.27
CA PRO A 365 -1.31 0.49 -13.14
C PRO A 365 0.07 0.21 -13.75
N LEU A 366 0.94 -0.54 -13.06
CA LEU A 366 2.28 -0.87 -13.53
C LEU A 366 2.26 -1.77 -14.78
N ARG A 367 1.14 -2.46 -15.08
CA ARG A 367 1.01 -3.23 -16.33
C ARG A 367 1.05 -2.36 -17.59
N ARG A 368 0.86 -1.05 -17.48
CA ARG A 368 1.02 -0.12 -18.60
C ARG A 368 2.46 -0.05 -19.11
N LEU A 369 3.44 -0.49 -18.31
CA LEU A 369 4.85 -0.59 -18.70
C LEU A 369 5.14 -1.78 -19.64
N LEU A 370 4.26 -2.79 -19.67
CA LEU A 370 4.48 -4.09 -20.32
C LEU A 370 4.35 -4.11 -21.85
#